data_AF-A0A8H3AKZ8-F1
#
_entry.id   AF-A0A8H3AKZ8-F1
#
_cell.length_a   1.000
_cell.length_b   1.000
_cell.length_c   1.000
_cell.angle_alpha   90.00
_cell.angle_beta   90.00
_cell.angle_gamma   90.00
#
_symmetry.space_group_name_H-M   'P 1'
#
loop_
_entity.id
_entity.type
_entity.pdbx_description
1 polymer ?
#
loop_
_entity_poly.entity_id
_entity_poly.type
_entity_poly.pdbx_seq_one_letter_code
_entity_poly.pdbx_strand_id
1 'polypeptide(L)'
;MSIPTPSSVRSNAMPSLTQASPSGAVDSPDSMPPTPIPLPANAPPLQQVQARIRMVVQTLTELGVCSMDVQPASATPDLPAGLVGVRVDQLVEHLGELEKLSAKLDMNVPLEVFADIDQNKNPNNITKNRVDDTAAENQWINGRLHAIETYRNMLGEALYEHFPALQPHLPVPPSGSNGKLDAVVEEEEGMIMDS
;
A
#
# COMPACT_ATOMS: atom_id res chain seq x y z
N MET A 1 75.59 22.99 8.95
CA MET A 1 75.38 22.73 7.51
C MET A 1 74.15 21.86 7.42
N SER A 2 72.95 22.40 7.19
CA SER A 2 72.36 22.90 5.94
C SER A 2 71.31 21.90 5.46
N ILE A 3 70.08 22.41 5.36
CA ILE A 3 68.84 21.75 4.89
C ILE A 3 68.99 21.38 3.40
N PRO A 4 68.17 20.47 2.83
CA PRO A 4 66.91 20.93 2.21
C PRO A 4 65.70 19.95 2.32
N THR A 5 64.50 20.54 2.30
CA THR A 5 63.17 19.95 2.00
C THR A 5 63.03 19.59 0.51
N PRO A 6 62.05 18.75 0.09
CA PRO A 6 60.76 19.27 -0.47
C PRO A 6 59.53 18.32 -0.24
N SER A 7 58.34 18.84 0.07
CA SER A 7 57.17 19.15 -0.82
C SER A 7 55.94 18.22 -0.67
N SER A 8 54.93 18.79 0.00
CA SER A 8 53.47 18.75 -0.16
C SER A 8 52.82 17.79 -1.19
N VAL A 9 51.87 16.97 -0.71
CA VAL A 9 50.75 16.41 -1.50
C VAL A 9 49.44 16.54 -0.72
N ARG A 10 48.40 17.00 -1.42
CA ARG A 10 47.03 17.34 -1.00
C ARG A 10 46.28 16.24 -0.22
N SER A 11 45.57 16.65 0.83
CA SER A 11 44.51 15.87 1.48
C SER A 11 43.19 16.02 0.70
N ASN A 12 42.69 14.94 0.11
CA ASN A 12 41.32 14.85 -0.40
C ASN A 12 40.39 14.38 0.74
N ALA A 13 39.34 15.15 1.02
CA ALA A 13 38.27 14.80 1.95
C ALA A 13 37.27 13.82 1.29
N MET A 14 36.85 12.79 2.04
CA MET A 14 35.75 11.90 1.69
C MET A 14 34.39 12.51 2.09
N PRO A 15 33.30 12.23 1.36
CA PRO A 15 31.96 12.72 1.70
C PRO A 15 31.32 11.92 2.84
N SER A 16 30.73 12.64 3.80
CA SER A 16 29.98 12.11 4.94
C SER A 16 28.57 11.69 4.54
N LEU A 17 28.18 10.45 4.88
CA LEU A 17 26.79 9.99 4.86
C LEU A 17 26.02 10.65 6.01
N THR A 18 25.01 11.46 5.68
CA THR A 18 24.06 12.01 6.66
C THR A 18 22.87 11.06 6.79
N GLN A 19 22.79 10.40 7.94
CA GLN A 19 21.65 9.62 8.42
C GLN A 19 20.74 10.56 9.21
N ALA A 20 19.46 10.64 8.87
CA ALA A 20 18.45 11.32 9.68
C ALA A 20 17.26 10.37 9.88
N SER A 21 16.92 10.12 11.15
CA SER A 21 15.65 9.52 11.57
C SER A 21 14.89 10.49 12.48
N PRO A 22 13.57 10.37 12.57
CA PRO A 22 12.66 11.46 12.96
C PRO A 22 12.24 11.36 14.43
N SER A 23 11.96 12.49 15.08
CA SER A 23 11.09 12.48 16.27
C SER A 23 10.50 13.86 16.58
N GLY A 24 9.17 13.86 16.78
CA GLY A 24 8.51 14.61 17.83
C GLY A 24 8.23 16.09 17.58
N ALA A 25 7.08 16.40 16.97
CA ALA A 25 6.41 17.67 17.18
C ALA A 25 5.03 17.40 17.82
N VAL A 26 4.93 17.92 19.03
CA VAL A 26 3.83 17.85 19.99
C VAL A 26 2.57 18.59 19.53
N ASP A 27 1.46 18.03 20.00
CA ASP A 27 0.07 18.45 20.02
C ASP A 27 -0.20 19.97 20.14
N SER A 28 -1.13 20.48 19.32
CA SER A 28 -1.81 21.76 19.53
C SER A 28 -3.31 21.57 19.27
N PRO A 29 -4.19 21.81 20.27
CA PRO A 29 -5.62 21.52 20.15
C PRO A 29 -6.37 22.78 19.71
N ASP A 30 -6.16 23.22 18.47
CA ASP A 30 -7.12 24.08 17.76
C ASP A 30 -6.76 24.05 16.27
N SER A 31 -7.36 23.13 15.54
CA SER A 31 -7.31 23.13 14.09
C SER A 31 -8.72 22.92 13.58
N MET A 32 -9.28 24.01 13.05
CA MET A 32 -10.45 24.03 12.17
C MET A 32 -10.45 22.82 11.23
N PRO A 33 -11.63 22.31 10.82
CA PRO A 33 -11.70 21.26 9.81
C PRO A 33 -10.91 21.74 8.58
N PRO A 34 -10.04 20.89 8.00
CA PRO A 34 -9.20 21.31 6.89
C PRO A 34 -10.09 21.79 5.76
N THR A 35 -10.02 23.07 5.45
CA THR A 35 -10.54 23.62 4.20
C THR A 35 -9.92 22.80 3.05
N PRO A 36 -10.69 22.34 2.06
CA PRO A 36 -10.14 21.56 0.97
C PRO A 36 -9.09 22.39 0.23
N ILE A 37 -7.81 22.02 0.41
CA ILE A 37 -6.71 22.59 -0.36
C ILE A 37 -6.98 22.25 -1.83
N PRO A 38 -7.02 23.24 -2.75
CA PRO A 38 -7.11 22.93 -4.17
C PRO A 38 -5.90 22.11 -4.59
N LEU A 39 -6.12 20.88 -5.04
CA LEU A 39 -5.03 20.03 -5.52
C LEU A 39 -4.42 20.63 -6.79
N PRO A 40 -3.09 20.49 -7.00
CA PRO A 40 -2.47 20.91 -8.24
C PRO A 40 -3.10 20.17 -9.42
N ALA A 41 -3.34 20.88 -10.53
CA ALA A 41 -3.99 20.33 -11.73
C ALA A 41 -3.26 19.13 -12.37
N ASN A 42 -2.02 18.85 -11.95
CA ASN A 42 -1.21 17.72 -12.40
C ASN A 42 -1.12 16.57 -11.38
N ALA A 43 -2.00 16.55 -10.37
CA ALA A 43 -2.09 15.43 -9.44
C ALA A 43 -2.46 14.13 -10.19
N PRO A 44 -2.09 12.94 -9.67
CA PRO A 44 -2.51 11.67 -10.25
C PRO A 44 -4.04 11.62 -10.47
N PRO A 45 -4.54 11.00 -11.55
CA PRO A 45 -5.97 10.99 -11.90
C PRO A 45 -6.87 10.53 -10.74
N LEU A 46 -6.43 9.53 -9.97
CA LEU A 46 -7.14 9.04 -8.78
C LEU A 46 -7.30 10.13 -7.72
N GLN A 47 -6.25 10.91 -7.47
CA GLN A 47 -6.26 11.98 -6.49
C GLN A 47 -7.19 13.13 -6.90
N GLN A 48 -7.24 13.43 -8.21
CA GLN A 48 -8.19 14.41 -8.76
C GLN A 48 -9.64 13.96 -8.56
N VAL A 49 -9.92 12.68 -8.85
CA VAL A 49 -11.26 12.09 -8.62
C VAL A 49 -11.62 12.09 -7.15
N GLN A 50 -10.71 11.70 -6.26
CA GLN A 50 -10.93 11.73 -4.80
C GLN A 50 -11.25 13.16 -4.31
N ALA A 51 -10.49 14.15 -4.77
CA ALA A 51 -10.75 15.55 -4.43
C ALA A 51 -12.12 16.01 -4.93
N ARG A 52 -12.50 15.63 -6.16
CA ARG A 52 -13.81 15.99 -6.71
C ARG A 52 -14.96 15.32 -5.97
N ILE A 53 -14.84 14.05 -5.60
CA ILE A 53 -15.83 13.35 -4.75
C ILE A 53 -15.99 14.08 -3.41
N ARG A 54 -14.88 14.51 -2.78
CA ARG A 54 -14.94 15.29 -1.53
C ARG A 54 -15.71 16.60 -1.73
N MET A 55 -15.51 17.30 -2.85
CA MET A 55 -16.26 18.52 -3.16
C MET A 55 -17.76 18.26 -3.39
N VAL A 56 -18.11 17.14 -4.03
CA VAL A 56 -19.52 16.70 -4.18
C VAL A 56 -20.16 16.50 -2.81
N VAL A 57 -19.50 15.75 -1.91
CA VAL A 57 -20.00 15.50 -0.55
C VAL A 57 -20.14 16.80 0.25
N GLN A 58 -19.16 17.70 0.15
CA GLN A 58 -19.21 19.02 0.80
C GLN A 58 -20.41 19.83 0.28
N THR A 59 -20.60 19.88 -1.03
CA THR A 59 -21.71 20.63 -1.65
C THR A 59 -23.07 20.04 -1.28
N LEU A 60 -23.18 18.71 -1.21
CA LEU A 60 -24.39 18.03 -0.71
C LEU A 60 -24.67 18.37 0.75
N THR A 61 -23.63 18.46 1.58
CA THR A 61 -23.76 18.85 2.99
C THR A 61 -24.24 20.29 3.11
N GLU A 62 -23.62 21.21 2.38
CA GLU A 62 -24.01 22.62 2.33
C GLU A 62 -25.43 22.81 1.79
N LEU A 63 -25.81 22.05 0.75
CA LEU A 63 -27.16 22.04 0.20
C LEU A 63 -28.17 21.56 1.25
N GLY A 64 -27.83 20.50 2.01
CA GLY A 64 -28.63 20.03 3.14
C GLY A 64 -28.88 21.15 4.16
N VAL A 65 -27.85 21.88 4.56
CA VAL A 65 -27.98 23.04 5.46
C VAL A 65 -28.84 24.14 4.85
N CYS A 66 -28.60 24.51 3.59
CA CYS A 66 -29.39 25.55 2.90
C CYS A 66 -30.87 25.16 2.73
N SER A 67 -31.16 23.86 2.63
CA SER A 67 -32.53 23.36 2.48
C SER A 67 -33.33 23.41 3.79
N MET A 68 -32.66 23.41 4.94
CA MET A 68 -33.31 23.50 6.25
C MET A 68 -33.83 24.91 6.55
N ASP A 69 -33.16 25.95 6.04
CA ASP A 69 -33.54 27.35 6.24
C ASP A 69 -33.48 28.12 4.91
N VAL A 70 -34.52 27.92 4.11
CA VAL A 70 -34.65 28.57 2.80
C VAL A 70 -34.96 30.04 3.00
N GLN A 71 -33.94 30.87 2.80
CA GLN A 71 -34.08 32.31 2.87
C GLN A 71 -35.06 32.81 1.79
N PRO A 72 -35.97 33.75 2.12
CA PRO A 72 -36.88 34.33 1.13
C PRO A 72 -36.08 35.05 0.04
N ALA A 73 -36.63 35.12 -1.17
CA ALA A 73 -35.98 35.76 -2.33
C ALA A 73 -35.53 37.21 -2.06
N SER A 74 -36.18 37.90 -1.12
CA SER A 74 -35.79 39.24 -0.65
C SER A 74 -34.44 39.30 0.06
N ALA A 75 -33.96 38.20 0.62
CA ALA A 75 -32.66 38.10 1.30
C ALA A 75 -31.51 37.81 0.31
N THR A 76 -31.81 37.32 -0.89
CA THR A 76 -30.83 37.04 -1.95
C THR A 76 -31.29 37.58 -3.31
N PRO A 77 -31.50 38.91 -3.43
CA PRO A 77 -32.09 39.52 -4.63
C PRO A 77 -31.23 39.35 -5.90
N ASP A 78 -29.92 39.15 -5.77
CA ASP A 78 -28.99 38.91 -6.88
C ASP A 78 -28.97 37.45 -7.36
N LEU A 79 -29.63 36.52 -6.64
CA LEU A 79 -29.64 35.10 -6.94
C LEU A 79 -31.04 34.66 -7.39
N PRO A 80 -31.27 34.41 -8.69
CA PRO A 80 -32.61 34.15 -9.24
C PRO A 80 -33.28 32.88 -8.67
N ALA A 81 -32.49 31.96 -8.11
CA ALA A 81 -32.96 30.72 -7.49
C ALA A 81 -32.58 30.59 -5.99
N GLY A 82 -32.15 31.70 -5.38
CA GLY A 82 -31.65 31.72 -4.00
C GLY A 82 -30.37 30.90 -3.80
N LEU A 83 -29.95 30.75 -2.54
CA LEU A 83 -28.72 30.02 -2.19
C LEU A 83 -28.81 28.52 -2.55
N VAL A 84 -29.99 27.93 -2.44
CA VAL A 84 -30.24 26.52 -2.80
C VAL A 84 -29.97 26.28 -4.29
N GLY A 85 -30.49 27.14 -5.17
CA GLY A 85 -30.27 27.02 -6.62
C GLY A 85 -28.79 27.06 -6.99
N VAL A 86 -28.04 28.01 -6.39
CA VAL A 86 -26.58 28.11 -6.60
C VAL A 86 -25.86 26.83 -6.20
N ARG A 87 -26.25 26.20 -5.08
CA ARG A 87 -25.63 24.93 -4.63
C ARG A 87 -26.00 23.75 -5.53
N VAL A 88 -27.21 23.73 -6.07
CA VAL A 88 -27.62 22.72 -7.07
C VAL A 88 -26.80 22.87 -8.35
N ASP A 89 -26.62 24.09 -8.86
CA ASP A 89 -25.82 24.35 -10.05
C ASP A 89 -24.36 23.92 -9.85
N GLN A 90 -23.77 24.25 -8.69
CA GLN A 90 -22.43 23.80 -8.30
C GLN A 90 -22.33 22.27 -8.22
N LEU A 91 -23.34 21.59 -7.67
CA LEU A 91 -23.38 20.13 -7.62
C LEU A 91 -23.41 19.51 -9.01
N VAL A 92 -24.21 20.05 -9.93
CA VAL A 92 -24.29 19.58 -11.32
C VAL A 92 -22.95 19.75 -12.03
N GLU A 93 -22.29 20.91 -11.86
CA GLU A 93 -20.91 21.12 -12.34
C GLU A 93 -19.94 20.13 -11.71
N HIS A 94 -20.11 19.84 -10.41
CA HIS A 94 -19.32 18.85 -9.69
C HIS A 94 -19.41 17.44 -10.24
N LEU A 95 -20.62 16.99 -10.54
CA LEU A 95 -20.88 15.69 -11.14
C LEU A 95 -20.42 15.61 -12.60
N GLY A 96 -20.64 16.65 -13.40
CA GLY A 96 -20.21 16.68 -14.80
C GLY A 96 -18.69 16.67 -14.99
N GLU A 97 -17.93 17.29 -14.09
CA GLU A 97 -16.46 17.14 -14.08
C GLU A 97 -16.02 15.78 -13.56
N LEU A 98 -16.70 15.22 -12.56
CA LEU A 98 -16.39 13.90 -12.01
C LEU A 98 -16.51 12.82 -13.09
N GLU A 99 -17.54 12.88 -13.94
CA GLU A 99 -17.70 11.99 -15.10
C GLU A 99 -16.50 12.08 -16.06
N LYS A 100 -16.07 13.29 -16.42
CA LYS A 100 -14.90 13.51 -17.29
C LYS A 100 -13.60 13.00 -16.70
N LEU A 101 -13.44 13.10 -15.38
CA LEU A 101 -12.26 12.57 -14.68
C LEU A 101 -12.33 11.05 -14.56
N SER A 102 -13.52 10.47 -14.40
CA SER A 102 -13.72 9.02 -14.31
C SER A 102 -13.24 8.28 -15.57
N ALA A 103 -13.44 8.88 -16.75
CA ALA A 103 -12.98 8.33 -18.03
C ALA A 103 -11.44 8.24 -18.16
N LYS A 104 -10.69 8.91 -17.27
CA LYS A 104 -9.22 8.86 -17.25
C LYS A 104 -8.66 7.78 -16.33
N LEU A 105 -9.52 7.09 -15.56
CA LEU A 105 -9.11 6.03 -14.64
C LEU A 105 -9.09 4.69 -15.37
N ASP A 106 -7.89 4.13 -15.54
CA ASP A 106 -7.69 2.75 -16.00
C ASP A 106 -7.42 1.87 -14.77
N MET A 107 -8.48 1.47 -14.07
CA MET A 107 -8.38 0.55 -12.94
C MET A 107 -9.55 -0.44 -12.92
N ASN A 108 -9.25 -1.68 -12.57
CA ASN A 108 -10.26 -2.71 -12.35
C ASN A 108 -10.46 -2.90 -10.85
N VAL A 109 -11.71 -2.80 -10.40
CA VAL A 109 -12.09 -3.05 -9.00
C VAL A 109 -12.74 -4.42 -8.91
N PRO A 110 -12.23 -5.35 -8.08
CA PRO A 110 -12.86 -6.64 -7.87
C PRO A 110 -14.30 -6.51 -7.35
N LEU A 111 -15.22 -7.37 -7.83
CA LEU A 111 -16.63 -7.31 -7.42
C LEU A 111 -16.82 -7.47 -5.89
N GLU A 112 -15.96 -8.26 -5.27
CA GLU A 112 -15.97 -8.53 -3.84
C GLU A 112 -15.74 -7.26 -2.99
N VAL A 113 -14.98 -6.29 -3.50
CA VAL A 113 -14.83 -4.97 -2.84
C VAL A 113 -16.17 -4.25 -2.75
N PHE A 114 -17.03 -4.35 -3.78
CA PHE A 114 -18.37 -3.77 -3.74
C PHE A 114 -19.25 -4.46 -2.71
N ALA A 115 -19.16 -5.80 -2.60
CA ALA A 115 -19.90 -6.55 -1.58
C ALA A 115 -19.50 -6.15 -0.15
N ASP A 116 -18.20 -5.88 0.09
CA ASP A 116 -17.72 -5.37 1.38
C ASP A 116 -18.25 -3.96 1.66
N ILE A 117 -18.24 -3.06 0.66
CA ILE A 117 -18.80 -1.70 0.80
C ILE A 117 -20.30 -1.75 1.10
N ASP A 118 -21.06 -2.55 0.37
CA ASP A 118 -22.52 -2.70 0.56
C ASP A 118 -22.88 -3.24 1.95
N GLN A 119 -21.98 -4.04 2.55
CA GLN A 119 -22.13 -4.59 3.90
C GLN A 119 -21.51 -3.70 4.99
N ASN A 120 -21.04 -2.49 4.64
CA ASN A 120 -20.35 -1.57 5.54
C ASN A 120 -19.11 -2.19 6.21
N LYS A 121 -18.41 -3.06 5.49
CA LYS A 121 -17.12 -3.66 5.88
C LYS A 121 -15.97 -2.85 5.30
N ASN A 122 -14.80 -2.99 5.91
CA ASN A 122 -13.59 -2.35 5.41
C ASN A 122 -13.13 -3.04 4.12
N PRO A 123 -13.07 -2.33 2.97
CA PRO A 123 -12.66 -2.91 1.69
C PRO A 123 -11.20 -3.38 1.66
N ASN A 124 -10.38 -3.04 2.65
CA ASN A 124 -9.02 -3.57 2.77
C ASN A 124 -8.97 -5.02 3.24
N ASN A 125 -10.09 -5.57 3.74
CA ASN A 125 -10.13 -6.92 4.27
C ASN A 125 -9.91 -7.97 3.17
N ILE A 126 -10.44 -7.75 1.96
CA ILE A 126 -10.17 -8.62 0.80
C ILE A 126 -8.68 -8.75 0.50
N THR A 127 -7.94 -7.65 0.57
CA THR A 127 -6.50 -7.62 0.30
C THR A 127 -5.77 -8.40 1.37
N LYS A 128 -6.13 -8.19 2.64
CA LYS A 128 -5.57 -8.94 3.76
C LYS A 128 -5.83 -10.44 3.61
N ASN A 129 -7.09 -10.84 3.44
CA ASN A 129 -7.47 -12.24 3.30
C ASN A 129 -6.75 -12.91 2.14
N ARG A 130 -6.66 -12.24 0.98
CA ARG A 130 -5.94 -12.79 -0.18
C ARG A 130 -4.44 -12.95 0.08
N VAL A 131 -3.81 -12.03 0.80
CA VAL A 131 -2.40 -12.16 1.19
C VAL A 131 -2.24 -13.33 2.16
N ASP A 132 -3.09 -13.44 3.17
CA ASP A 132 -3.06 -14.51 4.16
C ASP A 132 -3.30 -15.88 3.51
N ASP A 133 -4.32 -16.00 2.64
CA ASP A 133 -4.65 -17.22 1.90
C ASP A 133 -3.53 -17.62 0.94
N THR A 134 -2.94 -16.65 0.22
CA THR A 134 -1.81 -16.92 -0.70
C THR A 134 -0.59 -17.38 0.09
N ALA A 135 -0.31 -16.79 1.24
CA ALA A 135 0.80 -17.21 2.09
C ALA A 135 0.59 -18.62 2.65
N ALA A 136 -0.62 -18.92 3.14
CA ALA A 136 -0.99 -20.25 3.62
C ALA A 136 -0.90 -21.30 2.52
N GLU A 137 -1.43 -21.01 1.32
CA GLU A 137 -1.37 -21.90 0.16
C GLU A 137 0.09 -22.14 -0.27
N ASN A 138 0.93 -21.09 -0.30
CA ASN A 138 2.35 -21.24 -0.63
C ASN A 138 3.08 -22.14 0.37
N GLN A 139 2.85 -21.96 1.67
CA GLN A 139 3.43 -22.83 2.70
C GLN A 139 2.93 -24.27 2.55
N TRP A 140 1.64 -24.46 2.28
CA TRP A 140 1.03 -25.76 2.08
C TRP A 140 1.63 -26.49 0.87
N ILE A 141 1.76 -25.81 -0.28
CA ILE A 141 2.38 -26.35 -1.49
C ILE A 141 3.84 -26.72 -1.22
N ASN A 142 4.60 -25.85 -0.56
CA ASN A 142 5.99 -26.13 -0.23
C ASN A 142 6.14 -27.34 0.70
N GLY A 143 5.30 -27.46 1.72
CA GLY A 143 5.28 -28.63 2.61
C GLY A 143 4.95 -29.92 1.85
N ARG A 144 4.00 -29.87 0.92
CA ARG A 144 3.64 -31.00 0.07
C ARG A 144 4.77 -31.38 -0.89
N LEU A 145 5.44 -30.40 -1.49
CA LEU A 145 6.61 -30.64 -2.35
C LEU A 145 7.73 -31.31 -1.56
N HIS A 146 8.03 -30.81 -0.37
CA HIS A 146 9.04 -31.36 0.52
C HIS A 146 8.72 -32.82 0.93
N ALA A 147 7.46 -33.13 1.21
CA ALA A 147 7.03 -34.50 1.51
C ALA A 147 7.24 -35.46 0.32
N ILE A 148 6.93 -35.00 -0.90
CA ILE A 148 7.14 -35.79 -2.12
C ILE A 148 8.64 -36.01 -2.37
N GLU A 149 9.47 -34.99 -2.21
CA GLU A 149 10.93 -35.11 -2.36
C GLU A 149 11.52 -36.07 -1.34
N THR A 150 11.10 -35.96 -0.07
CA THR A 150 11.52 -36.86 1.00
C THR A 150 11.10 -38.29 0.71
N TYR A 151 9.85 -38.52 0.30
CA TYR A 151 9.36 -39.84 -0.08
C TYR A 151 10.14 -40.43 -1.26
N ARG A 152 10.41 -39.63 -2.30
CA ARG A 152 11.20 -40.06 -3.46
C ARG A 152 12.61 -40.48 -3.04
N ASN A 153 13.24 -39.74 -2.14
CA ASN A 153 14.58 -40.06 -1.66
C ASN A 153 14.59 -41.33 -0.80
N MET A 154 13.64 -41.49 0.11
CA MET A 154 13.47 -42.71 0.93
C MET A 154 13.19 -43.94 0.06
N LEU A 155 12.34 -43.80 -0.95
CA LEU A 155 12.04 -44.87 -1.90
C LEU A 155 13.29 -45.21 -2.72
N GLY A 156 14.05 -44.21 -3.16
CA GLY A 156 15.33 -44.40 -3.82
C GLY A 156 16.28 -45.21 -2.96
N GLU A 157 16.48 -44.82 -1.71
CA GLU A 157 17.34 -45.52 -0.75
C GLU A 157 16.93 -46.98 -0.53
N ALA A 158 15.64 -47.23 -0.29
CA ALA A 158 15.11 -48.59 -0.14
C ALA A 158 15.31 -49.46 -1.38
N LEU A 159 15.19 -48.88 -2.58
CA LEU A 159 15.47 -49.57 -3.85
C LEU A 159 16.97 -49.88 -4.02
N TYR A 160 17.86 -48.96 -3.61
CA TYR A 160 19.31 -49.18 -3.62
C TYR A 160 19.72 -50.32 -2.69
N GLU A 161 19.11 -50.41 -1.50
CA GLU A 161 19.39 -51.44 -0.49
C GLU A 161 18.87 -52.83 -0.91
N HIS A 162 17.60 -52.93 -1.32
CA HIS A 162 16.96 -54.22 -1.56
C HIS A 162 17.18 -54.77 -2.98
N PHE A 163 17.57 -53.93 -3.95
CA PHE A 163 17.76 -54.35 -5.36
C PHE A 163 19.08 -53.84 -5.96
N PRO A 164 20.23 -54.43 -5.60
CA PRO A 164 21.55 -54.00 -6.07
C PRO A 164 21.73 -54.01 -7.60
N ALA A 165 20.98 -54.88 -8.31
CA ALA A 165 21.03 -54.96 -9.77
C ALA A 165 20.39 -53.76 -10.48
N LEU A 166 19.51 -53.00 -9.80
CA LEU A 166 18.82 -51.83 -10.38
C LEU A 166 19.60 -50.52 -10.19
N GLN A 167 20.66 -50.52 -9.39
CA GLN A 167 21.49 -49.35 -9.09
C GLN A 167 22.03 -48.59 -10.33
N PRO A 168 22.42 -49.23 -11.45
CA PRO A 168 22.89 -48.53 -12.64
C PRO A 168 21.80 -47.72 -13.38
N HIS A 169 20.53 -47.98 -13.07
CA HIS A 169 19.37 -47.37 -13.74
C HIS A 169 18.60 -46.40 -12.84
N LEU A 170 18.95 -46.33 -11.56
CA LEU A 170 18.36 -45.41 -10.61
C LEU A 170 19.11 -44.06 -10.64
N PRO A 171 18.39 -42.92 -10.54
CA PRO A 171 19.05 -41.65 -10.31
C PRO A 171 19.83 -41.70 -8.99
N VAL A 172 21.08 -41.26 -9.03
CA VAL A 172 21.97 -41.23 -7.85
C VAL A 172 21.27 -40.43 -6.74
N PRO A 173 21.17 -40.97 -5.51
CA PRO A 173 20.54 -40.26 -4.41
C PRO A 173 21.29 -38.94 -4.20
N PRO A 174 20.59 -37.82 -3.97
CA PRO A 174 21.27 -36.55 -3.72
C PRO A 174 22.12 -36.70 -2.45
N SER A 175 23.44 -36.79 -2.61
CA SER A 175 24.39 -36.81 -1.50
C SER A 175 24.23 -35.54 -0.67
N GLY A 176 23.53 -35.64 0.46
CA GLY A 176 23.58 -34.69 1.55
C GLY A 176 23.30 -33.22 1.19
N SER A 177 22.14 -32.90 0.60
CA SER A 177 21.58 -31.55 0.71
C SER A 177 20.57 -31.53 1.85
N ASN A 178 21.06 -31.46 3.09
CA ASN A 178 20.23 -31.10 4.23
C ASN A 178 19.66 -29.71 3.99
N GLY A 179 18.37 -29.66 3.63
CA GLY A 179 17.39 -28.64 4.01
C GLY A 179 17.87 -27.20 4.21
N LYS A 180 18.52 -26.59 3.23
CA LYS A 180 18.74 -25.15 3.21
C LYS A 180 18.14 -24.52 1.96
N LEU A 181 16.83 -24.41 1.97
CA LEU A 181 16.12 -23.34 1.30
C LEU A 181 15.75 -22.36 2.41
N ASP A 182 16.27 -21.15 2.32
CA ASP A 182 16.22 -20.11 3.35
C ASP A 182 14.83 -19.95 3.97
N ALA A 183 14.70 -20.41 5.21
CA ALA A 183 13.73 -19.87 6.13
C ALA A 183 14.20 -18.46 6.50
N VAL A 184 13.79 -17.45 5.72
CA VAL A 184 13.73 -16.07 6.19
C VAL A 184 12.59 -16.01 7.21
N VAL A 185 12.91 -16.44 8.42
CA VAL A 185 12.23 -16.00 9.63
C VAL A 185 12.90 -14.67 9.97
N GLU A 186 12.25 -13.55 9.67
CA GLU A 186 12.60 -12.28 10.30
C GLU A 186 12.25 -12.41 11.79
N GLU A 187 13.25 -12.74 12.61
CA GLU A 187 13.18 -12.55 14.06
C GLU A 187 13.37 -11.05 14.35
N GLU A 188 12.27 -10.38 14.71
CA GLU A 188 12.34 -9.06 15.34
C GLU A 188 12.82 -9.24 16.78
N GLU A 189 14.13 -9.03 17.01
CA GLU A 189 14.72 -9.12 18.35
C GLU A 189 14.48 -7.81 19.12
N GLY A 190 13.52 -7.84 20.04
CA GLY A 190 13.34 -6.84 21.08
C GLY A 190 14.52 -6.88 22.06
N MET A 191 15.40 -5.88 21.97
CA MET A 191 16.45 -5.66 22.96
C MET A 191 15.92 -4.81 24.12
N ILE A 192 15.40 -5.48 25.15
CA ILE A 192 15.24 -4.90 26.48
C ILE A 192 16.48 -5.34 27.28
N MET A 193 17.43 -4.43 27.51
CA MET A 193 18.45 -4.60 28.55
C MET A 193 18.23 -3.55 29.63
N ASP A 194 17.76 -4.04 30.76
CA ASP A 194 17.71 -3.41 32.07
C ASP A 194 19.13 -3.37 32.66
N SER A 195 19.63 -2.18 33.01
CA SER A 195 20.67 -1.91 34.03
C SER A 195 20.81 -0.41 34.27
#